data_AF-A0A836BIY7-F1
#
_entry.id   AF-A0A836BIY7-F1
#
_cell.length_a   1.000
_cell.length_b   1.000
_cell.length_c   1.000
_cell.angle_alpha   90.00
_cell.angle_beta   90.00
_cell.angle_gamma   90.00
#
_symmetry.space_group_name_H-M   'P 1'
#
loop_
_entity.id
_entity.type
_entity.pdbx_description
1 polymer ?
#
loop_
_entity_poly.entity_id
_entity_poly.type
_entity_poly.pdbx_seq_one_letter_code
_entity_poly.pdbx_strand_id
1 'polypeptide(L)' 'MTDTDIKRCYDLQKDPRYQKGIWKTELEKFLQLKRKAELEAFSKYGLTNITDKYLPHKLEVAKTL' A
#
# COMPACT_ATOMS: atom_id res chain seq x y z
N MET A 1 1.17 12.71 -5.29
CA MET A 1 0.76 11.86 -6.43
C MET A 1 1.00 12.67 -7.67
N THR A 2 1.90 12.23 -8.53
CA THR A 2 2.19 12.90 -9.81
C THR A 2 1.55 12.12 -10.96
N ASP A 3 1.45 12.72 -12.15
CA ASP A 3 0.97 12.02 -13.34
C ASP A 3 1.84 10.81 -13.70
N THR A 4 3.14 10.87 -13.37
CA THR A 4 4.06 9.74 -13.50
C THR A 4 3.67 8.58 -12.60
N ASP A 5 3.26 8.84 -11.36
CA ASP A 5 2.79 7.79 -10.44
C ASP A 5 1.54 7.10 -10.98
N ILE A 6 0.60 7.89 -11.52
CA ILE A 6 -0.66 7.40 -12.09
C ILE A 6 -0.37 6.52 -13.32
N LYS A 7 0.51 6.98 -14.22
CA LYS A 7 0.92 6.20 -15.39
C LYS A 7 1.53 4.85 -14.98
N ARG A 8 2.42 4.84 -13.98
CA ARG A 8 3.03 3.60 -13.46
C ARG A 8 1.99 2.65 -12.88
N CYS A 9 0.96 3.14 -12.19
CA CYS A 9 -0.11 2.29 -11.68
C CYS A 9 -0.88 1.58 -12.81
N TYR A 10 -1.17 2.30 -13.91
CA TYR A 10 -1.80 1.68 -15.08
C TYR A 10 -0.90 0.68 -15.79
N ASP A 11 0.41 0.93 -15.82
CA ASP A 11 1.38 -0.05 -16.35
C ASP A 11 1.41 -1.31 -15.48
N LEU A 12 1.40 -1.16 -14.15
CA LEU A 12 1.32 -2.28 -13.20
C LEU A 12 0.02 -3.08 -13.34
N GLN A 13 -1.12 -2.43 -13.60
CA GLN A 13 -2.38 -3.15 -13.82
C GLN A 13 -2.36 -4.07 -15.04
N LYS A 14 -1.53 -3.74 -16.05
CA LYS A 14 -1.36 -4.59 -17.24
C LYS A 14 -0.44 -5.77 -16.99
N ASP A 15 0.41 -5.71 -15.97
CA ASP A 15 1.34 -6.78 -15.64
C ASP A 15 0.61 -7.99 -15.04
N PRO A 16 0.76 -9.21 -15.61
CA PRO A 16 0.08 -10.43 -15.15
C PRO A 16 0.20 -10.72 -13.64
N ARG A 17 1.28 -10.27 -13.00
CA ARG A 17 1.53 -10.47 -11.56
C ARG A 17 0.53 -9.70 -10.67
N TYR A 18 -0.01 -8.59 -11.18
CA TYR A 18 -0.90 -7.70 -10.43
C TYR A 18 -2.37 -7.82 -10.88
N GLN A 19 -2.66 -8.67 -11.86
CA GLN A 19 -4.01 -8.83 -12.42
C GLN A 19 -4.99 -9.60 -11.52
N LYS A 20 -4.52 -10.25 -10.44
CA LYS A 20 -5.32 -11.11 -9.58
C LYS A 20 -5.06 -10.86 -8.09
N GLY A 21 -6.04 -11.25 -7.27
CA GLY A 21 -5.94 -11.22 -5.81
C GLY A 21 -5.88 -9.81 -5.23
N ILE A 22 -5.23 -9.69 -4.07
CA ILE A 22 -5.14 -8.44 -3.30
C ILE A 22 -4.49 -7.30 -4.08
N TRP A 23 -3.55 -7.60 -4.97
CA TRP A 23 -2.77 -6.60 -5.69
C TRP A 23 -3.62 -5.76 -6.65
N LYS A 24 -4.58 -6.41 -7.35
CA LYS A 24 -5.52 -5.70 -8.22
C LYS A 24 -6.39 -4.74 -7.41
N THR A 25 -6.98 -5.23 -6.32
CA THR A 25 -7.88 -4.45 -5.46
C THR A 25 -7.17 -3.28 -4.81
N GLU A 26 -5.95 -3.47 -4.31
CA GLU A 26 -5.19 -2.38 -3.69
C GLU A 26 -4.69 -1.34 -4.70
N LEU A 27 -4.31 -1.74 -5.93
CA LEU A 27 -3.99 -0.81 -7.01
C LEU A 27 -5.21 0.04 -7.43
N GLU A 28 -6.39 -0.57 -7.53
CA GLU A 28 -7.63 0.14 -7.81
C GLU A 28 -7.97 1.16 -6.71
N LYS A 29 -7.88 0.76 -5.43
CA LYS A 29 -8.05 1.69 -4.30
C LYS A 29 -7.05 2.83 -4.32
N PHE A 30 -5.79 2.55 -4.64
CA PHE A 30 -4.74 3.57 -4.71
C PHE A 30 -5.05 4.61 -5.80
N LEU A 31 -5.52 4.17 -6.97
CA LEU A 31 -5.96 5.05 -8.06
C LEU A 31 -7.23 5.84 -7.74
N GLN A 32 -8.13 5.30 -6.91
CA GLN A 32 -9.31 6.02 -6.41
C GLN A 32 -8.93 7.10 -5.39
N LEU A 33 -8.07 6.77 -4.42
CA LEU A 33 -7.65 7.68 -3.36
C LEU A 33 -6.72 8.80 -3.87
N LYS A 34 -5.88 8.50 -4.88
CA LYS A 34 -4.89 9.44 -5.46
C LYS A 34 -3.98 10.11 -4.43
N ARG A 35 -3.70 9.41 -3.32
CA ARG A 35 -2.84 9.89 -2.23
C ARG A 35 -1.70 8.90 -2.00
N LYS A 36 -0.52 9.45 -1.69
CA LYS A 36 0.68 8.68 -1.31
C LYS A 36 1.02 9.02 0.14
N ALA A 37 1.56 8.05 0.86
CA ALA A 37 2.10 8.24 2.19
C ALA A 37 3.51 7.65 2.23
N GLU A 38 4.43 8.36 2.87
CA GLU A 38 5.79 7.90 3.09
C GLU A 38 5.86 7.04 4.36
N LEU A 39 6.83 6.11 4.43
CA LEU A 39 7.05 5.32 5.65
C LEU A 39 7.40 6.20 6.85
N GLU A 40 8.09 7.32 6.63
CA GLU A 40 8.41 8.28 7.67
C GLU A 40 7.16 8.91 8.30
N ALA A 41 6.00 8.90 7.62
CA ALA A 41 4.76 9.43 8.18
C ALA A 41 4.29 8.67 9.43
N PHE A 42 4.76 7.43 9.65
CA PHE A 42 4.49 6.70 10.90
C PHE A 42 5.15 7.35 12.12
N SER A 43 6.24 8.11 11.95
CA SER A 43 6.92 8.82 13.05
C SER A 43 6.00 9.84 13.75
N LYS A 44 4.96 10.32 13.06
CA LYS A 44 3.89 11.16 13.65
C LYS A 44 3.24 10.51 14.87
N TYR A 45 3.19 9.18 14.92
CA TYR A 45 2.57 8.42 16.01
C TYR A 45 3.60 7.91 17.03
N GLY A 46 4.85 8.34 16.93
CA GLY A 46 5.98 7.91 17.76
C GLY A 46 6.96 7.03 16.99
N LEU A 47 8.25 7.15 17.33
CA LEU A 47 9.34 6.44 16.64
C LEU A 47 9.20 4.91 16.70
N THR A 48 8.63 4.36 17.79
CA THR A 48 8.43 2.92 17.97
C THR A 48 7.04 2.44 17.52
N ASN A 49 6.18 3.33 17.00
CA ASN A 49 4.81 2.94 16.64
C ASN A 49 4.76 1.86 15.55
N ILE A 50 5.76 1.83 14.66
CA ILE A 50 5.87 0.79 13.63
C ILE A 50 6.08 -0.59 14.27
N THR A 51 7.06 -0.69 15.18
CA THR A 51 7.46 -1.96 15.82
C THR A 51 6.43 -2.44 16.82
N ASP A 52 5.83 -1.52 17.57
CA ASP A 52 5.03 -1.87 18.74
C ASP A 52 3.57 -2.12 18.38
N LYS A 53 3.05 -1.45 17.34
CA LYS A 53 1.62 -1.49 16.98
C LYS A 53 1.38 -1.96 15.55
N TYR A 54 1.98 -1.28 14.57
CA TYR A 54 1.62 -1.51 13.17
C TYR A 54 2.04 -2.89 12.66
N LEU A 55 3.30 -3.27 12.85
CA LEU A 55 3.82 -4.54 12.37
C LEU A 55 3.16 -5.76 13.04
N PRO A 56 3.05 -5.85 14.38
CA PRO A 56 2.38 -6.98 15.02
C PRO A 56 0.95 -7.18 14.50
N HIS A 57 0.16 -6.10 14.43
CA HIS A 57 -1.21 -6.16 13.93
C HIS A 57 -1.28 -6.60 12.45
N LYS A 58 -0.41 -6.05 11.58
CA LYS A 58 -0.40 -6.40 10.16
C LYS A 58 0.03 -7.85 9.92
N LEU A 59 0.96 -8.38 10.71
CA LEU A 59 1.38 -9.78 10.61
C LEU A 59 0.28 -10.75 11.02
N GLU A 60 -0.51 -10.44 12.05
CA GLU A 60 -1.67 -11.27 12.41
C GLU A 60 -2.72 -11.30 11.29
N VAL A 61 -3.01 -10.15 10.66
CA VAL A 61 -3.89 -10.11 9.47
C VAL A 61 -3.30 -10.90 8.30
N ALA A 62 -1.98 -10.86 8.10
CA ALA A 62 -1.35 -11.60 7.02
C ALA A 62 -1.43 -13.13 7.20
N LYS A 63 -1.50 -13.63 8.44
CA LYS A 63 -1.70 -15.06 8.72
C LYS A 63 -3.09 -15.56 8.31
N THR A 64 -4.07 -14.68 8.18
CA THR A 64 -5.47 -15.03 7.87
C THR A 64 -5.86 -14.79 6.41
N LEU A 65 -4.91 -14.33 5.58
CA LEU A 65 -5.04 -14.14 4.12
C LEU A 65 -4.55 -15.37 3.36
#